data_AF-A0A5C7Z7Z6-F1
#
_entry.id   AF-A0A5C7Z7Z6-F1
#
_cell.length_a   1.000
_cell.length_b   1.000
_cell.length_c   1.000
_cell.angle_alpha   90.00
_cell.angle_beta   90.00
_cell.angle_gamma   90.00
#
_symmetry.space_group_name_H-M   'P 1'
#
loop_
_entity.id
_entity.type
_entity.pdbx_description
1 polymer ?
#
loop_
_entity_poly.entity_id
_entity_poly.type
_entity_poly.pdbx_seq_one_letter_code
_entity_poly.pdbx_strand_id
1 'polypeptide(L)'
;MKNDRNYVFSQKIMRISLKKKRNISANEFSLTGQIKSLKRNDLVDFESSLERDFIYILEFDENVRYYYEQPLKIEFKDRYYVPDFFVEY
;
A
#
# COMPACT_ATOMS: atom_id res chain seq x y z
N MET A 1 25.07 -3.06 -26.21
CA MET A 1 23.81 -2.30 -26.24
C MET A 1 22.65 -3.29 -26.32
N LYS A 2 22.01 -3.60 -25.20
CA LYS A 2 20.88 -4.56 -25.15
C LYS A 2 19.57 -3.78 -25.23
N ASN A 3 19.02 -3.75 -26.45
CA ASN A 3 17.67 -3.40 -26.89
C ASN A 3 16.67 -2.92 -25.79
N ASP A 4 16.70 -1.63 -25.48
CA ASP A 4 15.72 -0.91 -24.65
C ASP A 4 14.43 -0.60 -25.45
N ARG A 5 13.79 -1.62 -26.02
CA ARG A 5 12.54 -1.44 -26.76
C ARG A 5 11.55 -2.56 -26.43
N ASN A 6 10.90 -2.47 -25.27
CA ASN A 6 9.54 -3.00 -25.00
C ASN A 6 9.16 -2.92 -23.49
N TYR A 7 9.40 -1.79 -22.81
CA TYR A 7 8.60 -1.44 -21.64
C TYR A 7 7.52 -0.44 -22.07
N VAL A 8 6.74 -0.83 -23.08
CA VAL A 8 5.43 -0.23 -23.28
C VAL A 8 4.66 -0.66 -22.05
N PHE A 9 4.54 0.25 -21.07
CA PHE A 9 3.54 0.14 -20.00
C PHE A 9 2.21 -0.06 -20.70
N SER A 10 1.84 -1.32 -20.90
CA SER A 10 0.50 -1.69 -21.31
C SER A 10 -0.38 -1.04 -20.26
N GLN A 11 -1.18 -0.06 -20.68
CA GLN A 11 -2.23 0.58 -19.89
C GLN A 11 -3.37 -0.44 -19.66
N LYS A 12 -2.99 -1.66 -19.29
CA LYS A 12 -3.86 -2.65 -18.70
C LYS A 12 -4.25 -2.05 -17.36
N ILE A 13 -5.44 -1.47 -17.33
CA ILE A 13 -6.13 -0.88 -16.17
C ILE A 13 -5.50 -1.43 -14.89
N MET A 14 -4.63 -0.63 -14.25
CA MET A 14 -3.99 -1.03 -13.00
C MET A 14 -5.07 -1.09 -11.94
N ARG A 15 -5.59 -2.30 -11.74
CA ARG A 15 -6.70 -2.54 -10.84
C ARG A 15 -6.13 -2.57 -9.42
N ILE A 16 -6.31 -1.46 -8.71
CA ILE A 16 -6.02 -1.36 -7.27
C ILE A 16 -6.72 -2.53 -6.58
N SER A 17 -5.95 -3.33 -5.87
CA SER A 17 -6.48 -4.41 -5.07
C SER A 17 -6.89 -3.82 -3.74
N LEU A 18 -8.20 -3.77 -3.48
CA LEU A 18 -8.76 -3.43 -2.16
C LEU A 18 -8.42 -4.47 -1.07
N LYS A 19 -7.56 -5.45 -1.39
CA LYS A 19 -7.17 -6.56 -0.52
C LYS A 19 -5.66 -6.57 -0.35
N LYS A 20 -5.24 -6.75 0.90
CA LYS A 20 -3.86 -6.98 1.33
C LYS A 20 -3.17 -7.99 0.43
N LYS A 21 -1.97 -7.64 -0.04
CA LYS A 21 -1.17 -8.45 -0.97
C LYS A 21 -0.03 -9.24 -0.32
N ARG A 22 0.33 -8.96 0.94
CA ARG A 22 1.37 -9.69 1.69
C ARG A 22 0.83 -10.35 2.96
N ASN A 23 1.46 -11.45 3.34
CA ASN A 23 1.39 -11.96 4.70
C ASN A 23 2.48 -11.26 5.53
N ILE A 24 2.13 -10.80 6.74
CA ILE A 24 3.06 -10.17 7.67
C ILE A 24 3.58 -11.27 8.58
N SER A 25 4.87 -11.58 8.52
CA SER A 25 5.52 -12.39 9.55
C SER A 25 5.73 -11.49 10.77
N ALA A 26 5.22 -11.89 11.93
CA ALA A 26 5.52 -11.20 13.18
C ALA A 26 7.04 -11.23 13.40
N ASN A 27 7.67 -10.05 13.41
CA ASN A 27 9.07 -9.89 13.77
C ASN A 27 9.14 -9.16 15.11
N GLU A 28 9.98 -9.62 16.03
CA GLU A 28 10.12 -9.01 17.38
C GLU A 28 10.73 -7.60 17.35
N PHE A 29 11.17 -7.12 16.18
CA PHE A 29 11.82 -5.82 16.00
C PHE A 29 10.89 -4.69 15.60
N SER A 30 9.73 -5.00 15.01
CA SER A 30 8.86 -4.01 14.36
C SER A 30 7.47 -4.04 14.94
N LEU A 31 6.95 -2.86 15.27
CA LEU A 31 5.58 -2.72 15.75
C LEU A 31 4.60 -2.98 14.60
N THR A 32 3.91 -4.12 14.64
CA THR A 32 2.89 -4.50 13.66
C THR A 32 1.51 -4.56 14.31
N GLY A 33 0.45 -4.24 13.58
CA GLY A 33 -0.91 -4.33 14.10
C GLY A 33 -1.96 -3.91 13.11
N GLN A 34 -3.18 -3.69 13.61
CA GLN A 34 -4.33 -3.27 12.81
C GLN A 34 -5.03 -2.09 13.47
N ILE A 35 -5.51 -1.14 12.67
CA ILE A 35 -6.33 0.01 13.13
C ILE A 35 -7.67 -0.06 12.42
N LYS A 36 -8.77 0.18 13.16
CA LYS A 36 -10.08 0.35 12.54
C LYS A 36 -10.15 1.72 11.88
N SER A 37 -10.28 1.73 10.55
CA SER A 37 -10.42 2.93 9.73
C SER A 37 -11.89 3.24 9.49
N LEU A 38 -12.29 4.48 9.73
CA LEU A 38 -13.63 4.96 9.39
C LEU A 38 -13.74 5.30 7.90
N LYS A 39 -12.67 5.84 7.31
CA LYS A 39 -12.64 6.23 5.90
C LYS A 39 -12.62 5.04 4.95
N ARG A 40 -12.02 3.94 5.38
CA ARG A 40 -12.05 2.66 4.66
C ARG A 40 -13.23 1.78 5.07
N ASN A 41 -13.81 2.02 6.25
CA ASN A 41 -14.82 1.15 6.87
C ASN A 41 -14.33 -0.32 7.00
N ASP A 42 -13.04 -0.50 7.33
CA ASP A 42 -12.38 -1.79 7.44
C ASP A 42 -11.15 -1.68 8.37
N LEU A 43 -10.49 -2.81 8.64
CA LEU A 43 -9.21 -2.85 9.34
C LEU A 43 -8.06 -2.57 8.38
N VAL A 44 -7.18 -1.64 8.76
CA VAL A 44 -5.96 -1.27 8.06
C VAL A 44 -4.77 -1.83 8.82
N ASP A 45 -3.93 -2.60 8.14
CA ASP A 45 -2.72 -3.16 8.72
C ASP A 45 -1.55 -2.17 8.66
N PHE A 46 -0.67 -2.23 9.65
CA PHE A 46 0.60 -1.52 9.66
C PHE A 46 1.74 -2.44 10.08
N GLU A 47 2.93 -2.21 9.54
CA GLU A 47 4.14 -2.98 9.80
C GLU A 47 5.20 -2.21 10.58
N SER A 48 4.96 -0.93 10.83
CA SER A 48 5.86 -0.07 11.59
C SER A 48 5.10 1.01 12.39
N SER A 49 5.76 1.59 13.38
CA SER A 49 5.21 2.75 14.10
C SER A 49 5.01 3.96 13.19
N LEU A 50 5.85 4.13 12.16
CA LEU A 50 5.71 5.20 11.18
C LEU A 50 4.44 5.04 10.35
N GLU A 51 4.15 3.82 9.89
CA GLU A 51 2.91 3.52 9.16
C GLU A 51 1.68 3.72 10.06
N ARG A 52 1.74 3.27 11.32
CA ARG A 52 0.69 3.51 12.31
C ARG A 52 0.38 5.01 12.45
N ASP A 53 1.42 5.82 12.63
CA ASP A 53 1.28 7.26 12.81
C ASP A 53 0.75 7.94 11.54
N PHE A 54 1.19 7.46 10.37
CA PHE A 54 0.66 7.93 9.09
C PHE A 54 -0.82 7.59 8.90
N ILE A 55 -1.27 6.39 9.27
CA ILE A 55 -2.69 6.02 9.25
C ILE A 55 -3.51 6.99 10.11
N TYR A 56 -3.05 7.36 11.30
CA TYR A 56 -3.76 8.33 12.12
C TYR A 56 -3.86 9.69 11.43
N ILE A 57 -2.79 10.18 10.81
CA ILE A 57 -2.84 11.43 10.03
C ILE A 57 -3.90 11.35 8.92
N LEU A 58 -3.94 10.24 8.18
CA LEU A 58 -4.91 10.04 7.09
C LEU A 58 -6.35 9.96 7.60
N GLU A 59 -6.59 9.36 8.77
CA GLU A 59 -7.92 9.29 9.39
C GLU A 59 -8.43 10.67 9.83
N PHE A 60 -7.55 11.54 10.34
CA PHE A 60 -7.95 12.85 10.86
C PHE A 60 -7.96 13.98 9.82
N ASP A 61 -7.26 13.86 8.70
CA ASP A 61 -7.24 14.90 7.66
C ASP A 61 -8.56 14.91 6.86
N GLU A 62 -9.40 15.92 7.03
CA GLU A 62 -10.71 16.03 6.35
C GLU A 62 -10.62 16.02 4.81
N ASN A 63 -9.46 16.36 4.24
CA ASN A 63 -9.28 16.34 2.79
C ASN A 63 -9.09 14.93 2.24
N VAL A 64 -8.72 13.95 3.08
CA VAL A 64 -8.54 12.56 2.62
C VAL A 64 -9.90 11.87 2.53
N ARG A 65 -10.26 11.41 1.32
CA ARG A 65 -11.51 10.67 1.06
C ARG A 65 -11.42 9.22 1.50
N TYR A 66 -10.39 8.51 1.04
CA TYR A 66 -10.11 7.13 1.38
C TYR A 66 -8.65 6.79 1.11
N TYR A 67 -8.19 5.69 1.71
CA TYR A 67 -6.84 5.18 1.52
C TYR A 67 -6.79 3.66 1.65
N TYR A 68 -5.74 3.07 1.08
CA TYR A 68 -5.50 1.62 1.10
C TYR A 68 -4.03 1.34 1.39
N GLU A 69 -3.76 0.44 2.33
CA GLU A 69 -2.45 -0.13 2.55
C GLU A 69 -2.11 -1.19 1.48
N GLN A 70 -0.84 -1.25 1.09
CA GLN A 70 -0.31 -2.27 0.18
C GLN A 70 -1.17 -2.52 -1.07
N PRO A 71 -1.56 -1.44 -1.80
CA PRO A 71 -2.67 -1.44 -2.74
C PRO A 71 -2.42 -2.30 -3.98
N LEU A 72 -1.15 -2.45 -4.37
CA LEU A 72 -0.77 -3.20 -5.56
C LEU A 72 0.70 -3.64 -5.52
N LYS A 73 1.01 -4.67 -6.29
CA LYS A 73 2.37 -5.18 -6.51
C LYS A 73 2.84 -4.70 -7.89
N ILE A 74 3.90 -3.91 -7.92
CA ILE A 74 4.57 -3.44 -9.14
C ILE A 74 5.72 -4.39 -9.44
N GLU A 75 5.69 -5.06 -10.58
CA GLU A 75 6.76 -5.94 -11.02
C GLU A 75 7.73 -5.19 -11.94
N PHE A 76 9.03 -5.30 -11.67
CA PHE A 76 10.09 -4.68 -12.45
C PHE A 76 11.31 -5.61 -12.54
N LYS A 77 11.52 -6.20 -13.73
CA LYS A 77 12.54 -7.24 -13.95
C LYS A 77 12.35 -8.39 -12.94
N ASP A 78 13.40 -8.74 -12.21
CA ASP A 78 13.39 -9.80 -11.20
C ASP A 78 13.03 -9.31 -9.79
N ARG A 79 12.49 -8.09 -9.69
CA ARG A 79 12.10 -7.46 -8.42
C ARG A 79 10.65 -7.04 -8.44
N TYR A 80 10.09 -6.89 -7.25
CA TYR A 80 8.79 -6.26 -7.09
C TYR A 80 8.84 -5.22 -5.98
N TYR A 81 7.93 -4.26 -6.09
CA TYR A 81 7.71 -3.23 -5.09
C TYR A 81 6.23 -3.21 -4.73
N VAL A 82 5.92 -3.08 -3.45
CA VAL A 82 4.56 -2.87 -2.94
C VAL A 82 4.60 -1.54 -2.21
N PRO A 83 3.91 -0.49 -2.72
CA PRO A 83 3.79 0.77 -1.98
C PRO A 83 3.10 0.53 -0.64
N ASP A 84 3.45 1.29 0.40
CA ASP A 84 2.83 1.11 1.71
C ASP A 84 1.40 1.63 1.72
N PHE A 85 1.13 2.77 1.05
CA PHE A 85 -0.21 3.36 0.98
C PHE A 85 -0.53 3.95 -0.41
N PHE A 86 -1.82 3.92 -0.73
CA PHE A 86 -2.48 4.76 -1.72
C PHE A 86 -3.48 5.67 -1.01
N VAL A 87 -3.52 6.96 -1.36
CA VAL A 87 -4.37 7.97 -0.73
C VAL A 87 -5.10 8.76 -1.80
N GLU A 88 -6.40 8.95 -1.64
CA GLU A 88 -7.21 9.88 -2.43
C GLU A 88 -7.62 11.09 -1.58
N TYR A 89 -7.46 12.29 -2.13
CA TYR A 89 -7.90 13.57 -1.58
C TYR A 89 -9.13 14.11 -2.36
#